data_AF-A0A5E4IKA9-F1
#
_entry.id   AF-A0A5E4IKA9-F1
#
_cell.length_a   1.000
_cell.length_b   1.000
_cell.length_c   1.000
_cell.angle_alpha   90.00
_cell.angle_beta   90.00
_cell.angle_gamma   90.00
#
_symmetry.space_group_name_H-M   'P 1'
#
loop_
_entity.id
_entity.type
_entity.pdbx_description
1 polymer ?
#
loop_
_entity_poly.entity_id
_entity_poly.type
_entity_poly.pdbx_seq_one_letter_code
_entity_poly.pdbx_strand_id
1 'polypeptide(L)' 'MDRTRLLFGKPLVKDSKEFIFAIRELQARTGCVIQAFDADKVASERHLIFAIEKALLAFSQERNIAKDLGVEILRYAS' A
#
# COMPACT_ATOMS: atom_id res chain seq x y z
N MET A 1 3.97 18.66 -1.25
CA MET A 1 3.81 17.58 -0.24
C MET A 1 2.33 17.47 0.00
N ASP A 2 1.66 16.61 -0.77
CA ASP A 2 0.20 16.54 -0.78
C ASP A 2 -0.31 15.61 0.33
N ARG A 3 -1.52 15.91 0.81
CA ARG A 3 -2.11 15.55 2.11
C ARG A 3 -2.12 14.04 2.42
N THR A 4 -1.16 13.55 3.21
CA THR A 4 -1.37 12.29 3.94
C THR A 4 -2.50 12.50 4.96
N ARG A 5 -3.53 11.67 4.89
CA ARG A 5 -4.66 11.68 5.82
C ARG A 5 -4.71 10.34 6.51
N LEU A 6 -4.52 10.35 7.82
CA LEU A 6 -4.75 9.17 8.65
C LEU A 6 -6.23 9.06 8.95
N LEU A 7 -6.80 7.90 8.63
CA LEU A 7 -8.18 7.55 8.94
C LEU A 7 -8.15 6.28 9.79
N PHE A 8 -8.85 6.30 10.92
CA PHE A 8 -8.96 5.16 11.82
C PHE A 8 -10.36 4.56 11.70
N GLY A 9 -10.44 3.24 11.73
CA GLY A 9 -11.70 2.52 11.63
C GLY A 9 -11.51 1.02 11.85
N LYS A 10 -12.61 0.30 11.95
CA LYS A 10 -12.62 -1.16 12.02
C LYS A 10 -13.20 -1.71 10.73
N PRO A 11 -12.53 -2.63 10.03
CA PRO A 11 -13.11 -3.26 8.86
C PRO A 11 -14.39 -4.00 9.28
N LEU A 12 -15.47 -3.80 8.50
CA LEU A 12 -16.72 -4.52 8.69
C LEU A 12 -16.55 -6.03 8.38
N VAL A 13 -15.73 -6.31 7.37
CA VAL A 13 -15.36 -7.66 6.96
C VAL A 13 -14.39 -8.25 7.97
N LYS A 14 -14.80 -9.33 8.64
CA LYS A 14 -14.00 -9.99 9.68
C LYS A 14 -13.09 -11.08 9.12
N ASP A 15 -13.47 -11.68 8.00
CA ASP A 15 -12.64 -12.67 7.32
C ASP A 15 -11.53 -11.98 6.50
N SER A 16 -10.30 -12.45 6.66
CA SER A 16 -9.15 -11.83 6.01
C SER A 16 -9.16 -12.03 4.49
N LYS A 17 -9.68 -13.15 3.99
CA LYS A 17 -9.74 -13.41 2.54
C LYS A 17 -10.79 -12.53 1.88
N GLU A 18 -11.96 -12.42 2.50
CA GLU A 18 -13.01 -11.51 2.04
C GLU A 18 -12.53 -10.05 2.03
N PHE A 19 -11.76 -9.65 3.04
CA PHE A 19 -11.21 -8.29 3.12
C PHE A 19 -10.22 -8.01 1.99
N ILE A 20 -9.29 -8.94 1.74
CA ILE A 20 -8.32 -8.82 0.63
C ILE A 20 -9.04 -8.83 -0.72
N PHE A 21 -10.09 -9.64 -0.87
CA PHE A 21 -10.91 -9.64 -2.07
C PHE A 21 -11.57 -8.27 -2.31
N ALA A 22 -12.19 -7.69 -1.28
CA ALA A 22 -12.81 -6.37 -1.36
C ALA A 22 -11.81 -5.25 -1.74
N ILE A 23 -10.58 -5.31 -1.21
CA ILE A 23 -9.50 -4.39 -1.60
C ILE A 23 -9.20 -4.51 -3.10
N ARG A 24 -9.03 -5.73 -3.60
CA ARG A 24 -8.72 -5.98 -5.02
C ARG A 24 -9.82 -5.50 -5.95
N GLU A 25 -11.09 -5.74 -5.60
CA GLU A 25 -12.22 -5.21 -6.37
C GLU A 25 -12.22 -3.68 -6.39
N LEU A 26 -11.92 -3.04 -5.25
CA LEU A 26 -11.86 -1.59 -5.17
C LEU A 26 -10.71 -1.03 -6.02
N GLN A 27 -9.53 -1.66 -6.00
CA GLN A 27 -8.42 -1.28 -6.88
C GLN A 27 -8.80 -1.39 -8.35
N ALA A 28 -9.40 -2.52 -8.77
CA ALA A 28 -9.82 -2.72 -10.15
C ALA A 28 -10.84 -1.67 -10.61
N ARG A 29 -11.77 -1.28 -9.73
CA ARG A 29 -12.80 -0.28 -10.04
C ARG A 29 -12.29 1.15 -10.07
N THR A 30 -11.29 1.49 -9.25
CA THR A 30 -10.82 2.88 -9.07
C THR A 30 -9.52 3.20 -9.79
N GLY A 31 -8.73 2.18 -10.16
CA GLY A 31 -7.36 2.35 -10.64
C GLY A 31 -6.38 2.80 -9.55
N CYS A 32 -6.82 2.92 -8.29
CA CYS A 32 -5.95 3.26 -7.18
C CYS A 32 -5.06 2.06 -6.80
N VAL A 33 -3.84 2.35 -6.37
CA VAL A 33 -3.03 1.37 -5.63
C VAL A 33 -3.47 1.40 -4.17
N ILE A 34 -3.96 0.27 -3.67
CA ILE A 34 -4.35 0.11 -2.27
C ILE A 34 -3.47 -1.01 -1.72
N GLN A 35 -2.87 -0.81 -0.55
CA GLN A 35 -2.01 -1.80 0.06
C GLN A 35 -2.42 -2.08 1.50
N ALA A 36 -2.50 -3.37 1.85
CA ALA A 36 -2.73 -3.82 3.21
C ALA A 36 -1.40 -4.18 3.87
N PHE A 37 -1.20 -3.73 5.10
CA PHE A 37 -0.01 -4.02 5.90
C PHE A 37 -0.40 -4.75 7.17
N ASP A 38 0.50 -5.63 7.63
CA ASP A 38 0.48 -6.11 9.00
C ASP A 38 0.86 -4.95 9.93
N ALA A 39 -0.06 -4.58 10.84
CA ALA A 39 0.12 -3.46 11.74
C ALA A 39 1.34 -3.64 12.66
N ASP A 40 1.68 -4.88 13.02
CA ASP A 40 2.84 -5.19 13.87
C ASP A 40 4.18 -4.97 13.14
N LYS A 41 4.14 -4.78 11.82
CA LYS A 41 5.30 -4.48 10.97
C LYS A 41 5.40 -3.00 10.60
N VAL A 42 4.43 -2.17 10.99
CA VAL A 42 4.44 -0.73 10.67
C VAL A 42 5.14 0.04 11.78
N ALA A 43 6.40 0.42 11.54
CA ALA A 43 7.18 1.19 12.52
C ALA A 43 6.68 2.64 12.74
N SER A 44 6.20 3.31 11.70
CA SER A 44 5.65 4.68 11.77
C SER A 44 4.95 5.08 10.46
N GLU A 45 4.24 6.20 10.47
CA GLU A 45 3.75 6.83 9.23
C GLU A 45 4.89 7.16 8.27
N ARG A 46 6.00 7.72 8.78
CA ARG A 46 7.18 8.07 7.97
C ARG A 46 7.78 6.86 7.28
N HIS A 47 7.77 5.70 7.92
CA HIS A 47 8.22 4.44 7.32
C HIS A 47 7.41 4.11 6.05
N LEU A 48 6.08 4.23 6.11
CA LEU A 48 5.22 3.97 4.96
C LEU A 48 5.38 5.03 3.86
N ILE A 49 5.44 6.32 4.23
CA ILE A 49 5.66 7.41 3.26
C ILE A 49 6.97 7.20 2.51
N PHE A 50 8.05 6.87 3.22
CA PHE A 50 9.35 6.61 2.61
C PHE A 50 9.27 5.43 1.62
N ALA A 51 8.61 4.33 1.99
CA ALA A 51 8.45 3.19 1.11
C ALA A 51 7.67 3.54 -0.17
N ILE A 52 6.61 4.35 -0.05
CA ILE A 52 5.82 4.85 -1.18
C ILE A 52 6.67 5.72 -2.11
N GLU A 53 7.37 6.72 -1.56
CA GLU A 53 8.21 7.63 -2.35
C GLU A 53 9.32 6.86 -3.09
N LYS A 54 9.96 5.88 -2.43
CA LYS A 54 11.01 5.05 -3.04
C LYS A 54 10.47 4.16 -4.15
N ALA A 55 9.30 3.56 -3.96
CA ALA A 55 8.68 2.72 -4.98
C ALA A 55 8.26 3.55 -6.21
N LEU A 56 7.61 4.71 -6.00
CA LEU A 56 7.24 5.63 -7.08
C LEU A 56 8.46 6.10 -7.86
N LEU A 57 9.53 6.50 -7.16
CA LEU A 57 10.78 6.88 -7.80
C LEU A 57 11.37 5.73 -8.62
N ALA A 58 11.36 4.50 -8.07
CA ALA A 58 11.89 3.34 -8.77
C ALA A 58 11.12 3.01 -10.05
N PHE A 59 9.79 3.10 -10.03
CA PHE A 59 8.94 2.95 -11.22
C PHE A 59 9.18 4.06 -12.24
N SER A 60 9.28 5.32 -11.80
CA SER A 60 9.51 6.47 -12.70
C SER A 60 10.85 6.39 -13.43
N GLN A 61 11.82 5.68 -12.86
CA GLN A 61 13.17 5.50 -13.40
C GLN A 61 13.37 4.10 -14.01
N GLU A 62 12.31 3.29 -14.14
CA GLU A 62 12.34 1.92 -14.69
C GLU A 62 13.39 1.01 -14.02
N ARG A 63 13.65 1.24 -12.74
CA ARG A 63 14.61 0.51 -11.88
C ARG A 63 13.91 -0.30 -10.79
N ASN A 64 12.58 -0.40 -10.87
CA ASN A 64 11.76 -1.23 -10.00
C ASN A 64 12.11 -2.70 -10.19
N ILE A 65 12.07 -3.47 -9.09
CA ILE A 65 12.33 -4.91 -9.12
C ILE A 65 11.00 -5.66 -9.30
N ALA A 66 9.96 -5.23 -8.60
CA ALA A 66 8.63 -5.80 -8.73
C ALA A 66 7.90 -5.24 -9.96
N LYS A 67 7.02 -6.06 -10.54
CA LYS A 67 6.18 -5.69 -11.69
C LYS A 67 4.93 -4.90 -11.30
N ASP A 68 4.59 -4.89 -10.02
CA ASP A 68 3.44 -4.19 -9.46
C ASP A 68 3.90 -3.15 -8.44
N LEU A 69 3.32 -1.95 -8.49
CA LEU A 69 3.72 -0.84 -7.64
C LEU A 69 3.41 -1.13 -6.17
N GLY A 70 2.28 -1.76 -5.86
CA GLY A 70 1.94 -2.18 -4.50
C GLY A 70 2.99 -3.13 -3.93
N VAL A 71 3.45 -4.10 -4.72
CA VAL A 71 4.50 -5.05 -4.32
C VAL A 71 5.85 -4.36 -4.13
N GLU A 72 6.20 -3.38 -4.95
CA GLU A 72 7.43 -2.59 -4.77
C GLU A 72 7.38 -1.72 -3.51
N ILE A 73 6.21 -1.18 -3.17
CA ILE A 73 5.99 -0.48 -1.90
C ILE A 73 6.25 -1.44 -0.73
N LEU A 74 5.68 -2.66 -0.75
CA LEU A 74 5.93 -3.66 0.29
C LEU A 74 7.42 -3.99 0.43
N ARG A 75 8.15 -4.06 -0.70
CA ARG A 75 9.58 -4.35 -0.72
C ARG A 75 10.40 -3.27 0.01
N TYR A 76 10.00 -2.00 -0.09
CA TYR A 76 10.66 -0.90 0.60
C TYR A 76 10.16 -0.68 2.04
N ALA A 77 9.03 -1.29 2.41
CA ALA A 77 8.47 -1.26 3.75
C ALA A 77 8.86 -2.48 4.62
N SER A 78 9.73 -3.35 4.09
CA SER A 78 10.30 -4.52 4.79
C SER A 78 11.54 -4.15 5.60
#